data_AF-A0A176RS55-F1
#
_entry.id   AF-A0A176RS55-F1
#
_cell.length_a   1.000
_cell.length_b   1.000
_cell.length_c   1.000
_cell.angle_alpha   90.00
_cell.angle_beta   90.00
_cell.angle_gamma   90.00
#
_symmetry.space_group_name_H-M   'P 1'
#
loop_
_entity.id
_entity.type
_entity.pdbx_description
1 polymer ?
#
loop_
_entity_poly.entity_id
_entity_poly.type
_entity_poly.pdbx_seq_one_letter_code
_entity_poly.pdbx_strand_id
1 'polypeptide(L)'
;MLFFQNSHQNDSTLGLPNLFSNQQRIEFSQFNAGINIERHVTSFILKTLLPVLFLIALGYFSFFLTAFAPKLAIGTNLILATSLFHLKLSSDLANIDYIILIEYFFYLVYMLALFVILVALFYHLGEGKEDEKTELLLKRTNLFGKIFYPIILFGGIAAIIYSSS
;
A
#
# COMPACT_ATOMS: atom_id res chain seq x y z
N MET A 1 -17.22 26.16 0.13
CA MET A 1 -16.91 26.89 1.37
C MET A 1 -18.23 27.13 2.07
N LEU A 2 -18.41 26.55 3.25
CA LEU A 2 -19.64 26.70 4.03
C LEU A 2 -19.29 27.50 5.28
N PHE A 3 -20.04 28.57 5.51
CA PHE A 3 -19.87 29.45 6.67
C PHE A 3 -20.99 29.15 7.66
N PHE A 4 -20.60 28.86 8.90
CA PHE A 4 -21.55 28.63 9.99
C PHE A 4 -21.20 29.56 11.15
N GLN A 5 -22.22 30.23 11.69
CA GLN A 5 -22.09 31.07 12.88
C GLN A 5 -22.64 30.28 14.06
N ASN A 6 -21.79 29.96 15.04
CA ASN A 6 -22.23 29.34 16.31
C ASN A 6 -21.97 30.33 17.44
N SER A 7 -22.93 30.50 18.35
CA SER A 7 -22.73 31.20 19.61
C SER A 7 -22.43 30.19 20.72
N HIS A 8 -21.25 30.28 21.34
CA HIS A 8 -20.93 29.52 22.54
C HIS A 8 -21.30 30.37 23.75
N GLN A 9 -22.18 29.85 24.61
CA GLN A 9 -22.59 30.50 25.85
C GLN A 9 -21.66 30.08 27.00
N ASN A 10 -21.07 31.05 27.68
CA ASN A 10 -20.27 30.84 28.89
C ASN A 10 -20.81 31.72 30.02
N ASP A 11 -21.23 31.10 31.12
CA ASP A 11 -21.70 31.80 32.32
C ASP A 11 -20.50 32.08 33.24
N SER A 12 -19.69 33.07 32.88
CA SER A 12 -18.52 33.49 33.67
C SER A 12 -18.63 34.97 34.05
N THR A 13 -18.52 35.28 35.35
CA THR A 13 -18.63 36.63 35.92
C THR A 13 -17.33 37.46 35.82
N LEU A 14 -16.34 37.01 35.04
CA LEU A 14 -15.05 37.67 34.72
C LEU A 14 -14.34 38.36 35.91
N GLY A 15 -14.58 37.93 37.15
CA GLY A 15 -13.94 38.47 38.35
C GLY A 15 -14.43 39.84 38.82
N LEU A 16 -15.63 40.30 38.42
CA LEU A 16 -16.20 41.58 38.87
C LEU A 16 -17.22 41.39 40.01
N PRO A 17 -16.93 41.84 41.25
CA PRO A 17 -17.76 41.57 42.42
C PRO A 17 -19.19 42.13 42.36
N ASN A 18 -19.40 43.18 41.57
CA ASN A 18 -20.70 43.86 41.48
C ASN A 18 -21.66 43.23 40.47
N LEU A 19 -21.24 42.17 39.76
CA LEU A 19 -22.04 41.50 38.71
C LEU A 19 -22.46 40.07 39.07
N PHE A 20 -22.17 39.59 40.29
CA PHE A 20 -22.53 38.24 40.74
C PHE A 20 -24.04 37.98 40.84
N SER A 21 -24.88 39.01 41.00
CA SER A 21 -26.33 38.87 41.10
C SER A 21 -27.08 39.00 39.76
N ASN A 22 -26.37 39.34 38.68
CA ASN A 22 -26.96 39.52 37.35
C ASN A 22 -26.19 38.65 36.35
N GLN A 23 -26.77 37.53 35.91
CA GLN A 23 -26.20 36.62 34.92
C GLN A 23 -25.89 37.39 33.62
N GLN A 24 -24.65 37.89 33.50
CA GLN A 24 -24.15 38.52 32.29
C GLN A 24 -23.85 37.40 31.29
N ARG A 25 -24.83 37.15 30.40
CA ARG A 25 -24.68 36.23 29.26
C ARG A 25 -23.70 36.85 28.27
N ILE A 26 -22.45 36.40 28.27
CA ILE A 26 -21.46 36.84 27.30
C ILE A 26 -21.53 35.89 26.09
N GLU A 27 -22.16 36.36 25.01
CA GLU A 27 -22.24 35.62 23.75
C GLU A 27 -21.02 35.95 22.88
N PHE A 28 -20.14 34.98 22.69
CA PHE A 28 -19.04 35.10 21.72
C PHE A 28 -19.53 34.63 20.36
N SER A 29 -19.58 35.53 19.38
CA SER A 29 -19.88 35.19 17.99
C SER A 29 -18.68 34.49 17.36
N GLN A 30 -18.79 33.18 17.10
CA GLN A 30 -17.76 32.43 16.38
C GLN A 30 -18.14 32.30 14.91
N PHE A 31 -17.27 32.77 14.04
CA PHE A 31 -17.37 32.59 12.60
C PHE A 31 -16.54 31.37 12.20
N ASN A 32 -17.21 30.25 11.92
CA ASN A 32 -16.56 29.02 11.51
C ASN A 32 -16.62 28.90 9.99
N ALA A 33 -15.45 28.92 9.34
CA ALA A 33 -15.30 28.66 7.91
C ALA A 33 -14.86 27.21 7.70
N GLY A 34 -15.75 26.38 7.16
CA GLY A 34 -15.45 25.02 6.75
C GLY A 34 -14.87 25.00 5.33
N ILE A 35 -13.60 24.68 5.20
CA ILE A 35 -12.96 24.40 3.92
C ILE A 35 -12.92 22.88 3.75
N ASN A 36 -13.76 22.36 2.84
CA ASN A 36 -13.65 20.98 2.41
C ASN A 36 -12.45 20.87 1.47
N ILE A 37 -11.37 20.28 1.98
CA ILE A 37 -10.17 19.97 1.19
C ILE A 37 -10.32 18.52 0.74
N GLU A 38 -10.75 18.32 -0.50
CA GLU A 38 -10.67 17.00 -1.13
C GLU A 38 -9.24 16.78 -1.65
N ARG A 39 -8.61 15.70 -1.22
CA ARG A 39 -7.34 15.26 -1.78
C ARG A 39 -7.58 14.82 -3.23
N HIS A 40 -6.84 15.37 -4.19
CA HIS A 40 -6.77 14.82 -5.55
C HIS A 40 -6.02 13.48 -5.55
N VAL A 41 -6.68 12.44 -5.04
CA VAL A 41 -6.09 11.12 -4.80
C VAL A 41 -5.72 10.40 -6.10
N THR A 42 -6.41 10.70 -7.20
CA THR A 42 -6.22 10.04 -8.51
C THR A 42 -4.83 10.22 -9.10
N SER A 43 -4.26 11.44 -9.05
CA SER A 43 -2.91 11.68 -9.58
C SER A 43 -1.83 11.06 -8.70
N PHE A 44 -2.04 11.05 -7.39
CA PHE A 44 -1.14 10.39 -6.43
C PHE A 44 -1.15 8.87 -6.59
N ILE A 45 -2.34 8.28 -6.70
CA ILE A 45 -2.51 6.84 -6.96
C ILE A 45 -1.82 6.47 -8.28
N LEU A 46 -2.05 7.19 -9.38
CA LEU A 46 -1.41 6.87 -10.67
C LEU A 46 0.12 6.92 -10.59
N LYS A 47 0.70 7.91 -9.90
CA LYS A 47 2.16 8.05 -9.74
C LYS A 47 2.77 6.94 -8.88
N THR A 48 2.03 6.41 -7.91
CA THR A 48 2.52 5.38 -6.98
C THR A 48 2.21 3.96 -7.47
N LEU A 49 1.06 3.74 -8.10
CA LEU A 49 0.65 2.43 -8.61
C LEU A 49 1.38 2.04 -9.90
N LEU A 50 1.71 3.01 -10.76
CA LEU A 50 2.36 2.74 -12.04
C LEU A 50 3.73 2.05 -11.88
N PRO A 51 4.66 2.54 -11.02
CA PRO A 51 5.89 1.82 -10.72
C PRO A 51 5.66 0.41 -10.17
N VAL A 52 4.67 0.25 -9.28
CA VAL A 52 4.33 -1.05 -8.68
C VAL A 52 3.84 -2.04 -9.74
N LEU A 53 3.03 -1.59 -10.70
CA LEU A 53 2.59 -2.42 -11.83
C LEU A 53 3.78 -2.93 -12.67
N PHE A 54 4.79 -2.09 -12.91
CA PHE A 54 6.00 -2.52 -13.59
C PHE A 54 6.78 -3.57 -12.79
N LEU A 55 6.84 -3.44 -11.46
CA LEU A 55 7.47 -4.46 -10.61
C LEU A 55 6.74 -5.79 -10.70
N ILE A 56 5.41 -5.78 -10.62
CA ILE A 56 4.58 -7.00 -10.77
C ILE A 56 4.81 -7.66 -12.15
N ALA A 57 4.84 -6.85 -13.22
CA ALA A 57 5.12 -7.36 -14.56
C ALA A 57 6.53 -7.99 -14.66
N LEU A 58 7.54 -7.37 -14.05
CA LEU A 58 8.90 -7.89 -14.03
C LEU A 58 8.98 -9.22 -13.26
N GLY A 59 8.27 -9.34 -12.14
CA GLY A 59 8.14 -10.58 -11.38
C GLY A 59 7.50 -11.70 -12.21
N TYR A 60 6.46 -11.37 -12.97
CA TYR A 60 5.85 -12.31 -13.90
C TYR A 60 6.80 -12.75 -15.03
N PHE A 61 7.61 -11.84 -15.57
CA PHE A 61 8.60 -12.16 -16.60
C PHE A 61 9.71 -13.10 -16.11
N SER A 62 10.00 -13.13 -14.81
CA SER A 62 10.96 -14.09 -14.22
C SER A 62 10.61 -15.56 -14.55
N PHE A 63 9.32 -15.91 -14.67
CA PHE A 63 8.90 -17.27 -15.00
C PHE A 63 9.12 -17.68 -16.46
N PHE A 64 9.46 -16.73 -17.34
CA PHE A 64 9.83 -17.04 -18.73
C PHE A 64 11.32 -17.37 -18.87
N LEU A 65 12.12 -17.01 -17.87
CA LEU A 65 13.54 -17.34 -17.86
C LEU A 65 13.75 -18.81 -17.49
N THR A 66 14.83 -19.41 -17.99
CA THR A 66 15.24 -20.79 -17.72
C THR A 66 16.56 -20.89 -16.95
N ALA A 67 17.09 -19.77 -16.47
CA ALA A 67 18.32 -19.77 -15.68
C ALA A 67 18.00 -19.34 -14.24
N PHE A 68 18.63 -19.99 -13.27
CA PHE A 68 18.48 -19.67 -11.84
C PHE A 68 18.93 -18.25 -11.50
N ALA A 69 20.16 -17.89 -11.88
CA ALA A 69 20.78 -16.61 -11.51
C ALA A 69 19.91 -15.38 -11.85
N PRO A 70 19.37 -15.22 -13.07
CA PRO A 70 18.54 -14.06 -13.38
C PRO A 70 17.17 -14.10 -12.69
N LYS A 71 16.60 -15.29 -12.42
CA LYS A 71 15.35 -15.39 -11.63
C LYS A 71 15.54 -14.88 -10.21
N LEU A 72 16.62 -15.32 -9.57
CA LEU A 72 16.96 -14.89 -8.22
C LEU A 72 17.23 -13.38 -8.18
N ALA A 73 18.00 -12.86 -9.14
CA ALA A 73 18.28 -11.44 -9.26
C ALA A 73 17.01 -10.59 -9.43
N ILE A 74 16.05 -11.04 -10.24
CA ILE A 74 14.74 -10.37 -10.36
C ILE A 74 14.01 -10.38 -9.02
N GLY A 75 13.97 -11.52 -8.33
CA GLY A 75 13.31 -11.65 -7.03
C GLY A 75 13.90 -10.73 -5.95
N THR A 76 15.23 -10.67 -5.84
CA THR A 76 15.90 -9.78 -4.87
C THR A 76 15.74 -8.31 -5.22
N ASN A 77 15.86 -7.95 -6.51
CA ASN A 77 15.65 -6.58 -6.98
C ASN A 77 14.19 -6.12 -6.77
N LEU A 78 13.23 -7.03 -6.88
CA LEU A 78 11.83 -6.77 -6.56
C LEU A 78 11.66 -6.34 -5.11
N ILE A 79 12.25 -7.07 -4.16
CA ILE A 79 12.20 -6.72 -2.73
C ILE A 79 12.83 -5.35 -2.50
N LEU A 80 14.01 -5.12 -3.08
CA LEU A 80 14.75 -3.86 -2.95
C LEU A 80 13.94 -2.68 -3.50
N ALA A 81 13.47 -2.78 -4.75
CA ALA A 81 12.72 -1.73 -5.40
C ALA A 81 11.40 -1.44 -4.66
N THR A 82 10.68 -2.50 -4.27
CA THR A 82 9.44 -2.38 -3.49
C THR A 82 9.69 -1.66 -2.17
N SER A 83 10.79 -1.97 -1.47
CA SER A 83 11.18 -1.28 -0.24
C SER A 83 11.51 0.19 -0.44
N LEU A 84 12.19 0.53 -1.53
CA LEU A 84 12.51 1.93 -1.84
C LEU A 84 11.25 2.74 -2.14
N PHE A 85 10.33 2.16 -2.93
CA PHE A 85 9.04 2.82 -3.23
C PHE A 85 8.16 2.93 -1.98
N HIS A 86 8.14 1.91 -1.13
CA HIS A 86 7.39 1.92 0.12
C HIS A 86 7.91 3.02 1.07
N LEU A 87 9.24 3.14 1.20
CA LEU A 87 9.86 4.19 2.02
C LEU A 87 9.57 5.60 1.48
N LYS A 88 9.68 5.79 0.16
CA LYS A 88 9.32 7.07 -0.49
C LYS A 88 7.86 7.44 -0.22
N LEU A 89 6.97 6.46 -0.33
CA LEU A 89 5.56 6.66 -0.06
C LEU A 89 5.31 7.02 1.41
N SER A 90 5.95 6.31 2.33
CA SER A 90 5.88 6.58 3.77
C SER A 90 6.41 7.98 4.11
N SER A 91 7.43 8.49 3.41
CA SER A 91 7.90 9.87 3.60
C SER A 91 6.97 10.94 3.03
N ASP A 92 6.21 10.62 1.97
CA ASP A 92 5.25 11.54 1.34
C ASP A 92 3.93 11.62 2.14
N LEU A 93 3.61 10.59 2.92
CA LEU A 93 2.48 10.57 3.84
C LEU A 93 2.91 11.13 5.19
N ALA A 94 2.15 12.06 5.77
CA ALA A 94 2.36 12.42 7.17
C ALA A 94 2.23 11.15 8.02
N ASN A 95 3.06 10.96 9.07
CA ASN A 95 3.00 9.76 9.93
C ASN A 95 1.59 9.61 10.51
N ILE A 96 0.81 8.67 9.97
CA ILE A 96 -0.51 8.29 10.48
C ILE A 96 -0.39 6.88 11.05
N ASP A 97 -0.92 6.66 12.25
CA ASP A 97 -0.65 5.47 13.07
C ASP A 97 -1.47 4.23 12.67
N TYR A 98 -2.08 4.22 11.47
CA TYR A 98 -2.89 3.11 10.98
C TYR A 98 -2.45 2.65 9.59
N ILE A 99 -2.56 1.33 9.36
CA ILE A 99 -2.20 0.72 8.09
C ILE A 99 -3.13 1.25 6.98
N ILE A 100 -2.56 1.84 5.95
CA ILE A 100 -3.29 2.42 4.82
C ILE A 100 -3.47 1.36 3.73
N LEU A 101 -4.56 1.43 2.96
CA LEU A 101 -4.86 0.51 1.84
C LEU A 101 -3.66 0.25 0.92
N ILE A 102 -2.87 1.29 0.66
CA ILE A 102 -1.68 1.21 -0.19
C ILE A 102 -0.57 0.34 0.41
N GLU A 103 -0.41 0.29 1.73
CA GLU A 103 0.59 -0.56 2.39
C GLU A 103 0.27 -2.05 2.22
N TYR A 104 -1.02 -2.42 2.20
CA TYR A 104 -1.43 -3.78 1.84
C TYR A 104 -1.02 -4.17 0.41
N PHE A 105 -1.04 -3.23 -0.54
CA PHE A 105 -0.52 -3.49 -1.89
C PHE A 105 0.99 -3.73 -1.87
N PHE A 106 1.77 -2.97 -1.09
CA PHE A 106 3.19 -3.24 -0.93
C PHE A 106 3.46 -4.61 -0.32
N TYR A 107 2.70 -5.02 0.71
CA TYR A 107 2.77 -6.36 1.28
C TYR A 107 2.45 -7.47 0.27
N LEU A 108 1.47 -7.26 -0.62
CA LEU A 108 1.19 -8.20 -1.71
C LEU A 108 2.40 -8.36 -2.65
N VAL A 109 3.06 -7.26 -3.02
CA VAL A 109 4.24 -7.29 -3.89
C VAL A 109 5.42 -8.00 -3.20
N TYR A 110 5.61 -7.79 -1.90
CA TYR A 110 6.61 -8.56 -1.13
C TYR A 110 6.33 -10.06 -1.15
N MET A 111 5.07 -10.46 -0.97
CA MET A 111 4.66 -11.87 -1.07
C MET A 111 4.95 -12.45 -2.46
N LEU A 112 4.63 -11.71 -3.52
CA LEU A 112 4.93 -12.09 -4.90
C LEU A 112 6.44 -12.22 -5.16
N ALA A 113 7.25 -11.31 -4.61
CA ALA A 113 8.71 -11.35 -4.73
C ALA A 113 9.29 -12.59 -4.03
N LEU A 114 8.83 -12.91 -2.81
CA LEU A 114 9.20 -14.13 -2.11
C LEU A 114 8.81 -15.38 -2.90
N PHE A 115 7.63 -15.38 -3.51
CA PHE A 115 7.19 -16.49 -4.36
C PHE A 115 8.11 -16.69 -5.59
N VAL A 116 8.55 -15.61 -6.24
CA VAL A 116 9.54 -15.68 -7.34
C VAL A 116 10.85 -16.30 -6.86
N ILE A 117 11.35 -15.89 -5.69
CA ILE A 117 12.58 -16.44 -5.09
C ILE A 117 12.41 -17.93 -4.78
N LEU A 118 11.28 -18.33 -4.18
CA LEU A 118 11.00 -19.74 -3.89
C LEU A 118 11.02 -20.58 -5.17
N VAL A 119 10.34 -20.13 -6.23
CA VAL A 119 10.36 -20.83 -7.53
C VAL A 119 11.77 -20.89 -8.12
N ALA A 120 12.57 -19.83 -7.98
CA ALA A 120 13.98 -19.84 -8.40
C ALA A 120 14.80 -20.90 -7.64
N LEU A 121 14.62 -21.02 -6.32
CA LEU A 121 15.30 -22.03 -5.51
C LEU A 121 14.89 -23.47 -5.91
N PHE A 122 13.60 -23.71 -6.12
CA PHE A 122 13.12 -25.01 -6.63
C PHE A 122 13.68 -25.31 -8.02
N TYR A 123 13.84 -24.29 -8.87
CA TYR A 123 14.45 -24.44 -10.18
C TYR A 123 15.92 -24.88 -10.06
N HIS A 124 16.70 -24.23 -9.20
CA HIS A 124 18.11 -24.57 -9.00
C HIS A 124 18.32 -26.01 -8.48
N LEU A 125 17.44 -26.48 -7.59
CA LEU A 125 17.51 -27.83 -7.06
C LEU A 125 17.27 -28.91 -8.13
N GLY A 126 16.53 -28.57 -9.19
CA GLY A 126 16.33 -29.43 -10.35
C GLY A 126 17.43 -29.30 -11.42
N GLU A 127 18.02 -28.12 -11.59
CA GLU A 127 18.97 -27.81 -12.67
C GLU A 127 20.22 -28.72 -12.70
N GLY A 128 20.63 -29.28 -11.56
CA GLY A 128 21.81 -30.13 -11.46
C GLY A 128 21.67 -31.58 -11.96
N LYS A 129 20.53 -31.97 -12.54
CA LYS A 129 20.29 -33.34 -13.03
C LYS A 129 20.02 -33.34 -14.54
N GLU A 130 20.96 -33.84 -15.34
CA GLU A 130 20.81 -34.08 -16.78
C GLU A 130 19.93 -35.30 -17.05
N ASP A 131 18.65 -35.19 -16.72
CA ASP A 131 17.64 -36.22 -16.95
C ASP A 131 16.47 -35.60 -17.73
N GLU A 132 15.96 -36.26 -18.76
CA GLU A 132 14.82 -35.77 -19.57
C GLU A 132 13.58 -35.49 -18.69
N LYS A 133 13.40 -36.31 -17.64
CA LYS A 133 12.37 -36.11 -16.62
C LYS A 133 12.57 -34.81 -15.83
N THR A 134 13.82 -34.43 -15.56
CA THR A 134 14.15 -33.21 -14.84
C THR A 134 13.85 -31.97 -15.66
N GLU A 135 14.13 -31.99 -16.97
CA GLU A 135 13.77 -30.88 -17.86
C GLU A 135 12.25 -30.67 -17.90
N LEU A 136 11.48 -31.76 -17.93
CA LEU A 136 10.02 -31.70 -17.82
C LEU A 136 9.55 -31.14 -16.47
N LEU A 137 10.20 -31.53 -15.35
CA LEU A 137 9.91 -30.98 -14.03
C LEU A 137 10.20 -29.47 -13.95
N LEU A 138 11.31 -29.01 -14.53
CA LEU A 138 11.68 -27.58 -14.58
C LEU A 138 10.66 -26.76 -15.38
N LYS A 139 10.22 -27.27 -16.53
CA LYS A 139 9.14 -26.65 -17.32
C LYS A 139 7.84 -26.57 -16.52
N ARG A 140 7.49 -27.65 -15.80
CA ARG A 140 6.29 -27.70 -14.95
C ARG A 140 6.37 -26.73 -13.77
N THR A 141 7.53 -26.55 -13.16
CA THR A 141 7.77 -25.57 -12.09
C THR A 141 7.59 -24.13 -12.60
N ASN A 142 8.11 -23.81 -13.78
CA ASN A 142 7.86 -22.50 -14.39
C ASN A 142 6.38 -22.31 -14.78
N LEU A 143 5.71 -23.35 -15.27
CA LEU A 143 4.28 -23.31 -15.57
C LEU A 143 3.45 -23.09 -14.31
N PHE A 144 3.80 -23.76 -13.23
CA PHE A 144 3.20 -23.56 -11.91
C PHE A 144 3.34 -22.10 -11.47
N GLY A 145 4.54 -21.52 -11.59
CA GLY A 145 4.77 -20.10 -11.32
C GLY A 145 3.89 -19.16 -12.17
N LYS A 146 3.77 -19.42 -13.48
CA LYS A 146 2.93 -18.63 -14.39
C LYS A 146 1.45 -18.64 -14.05
N ILE A 147 0.95 -19.72 -13.44
CA ILE A 147 -0.46 -19.85 -13.05
C ILE A 147 -0.69 -19.33 -11.62
N PHE A 148 0.16 -19.70 -10.67
CA PHE A 148 0.00 -19.30 -9.27
C PHE A 148 0.25 -17.81 -9.06
N TYR A 149 1.22 -17.22 -9.75
CA TYR A 149 1.52 -15.79 -9.61
C TYR A 149 0.31 -14.87 -9.86
N PRO A 150 -0.41 -14.97 -11.00
CA PRO A 150 -1.60 -14.16 -11.21
C PRO A 150 -2.74 -14.54 -10.25
N ILE A 151 -2.88 -15.80 -9.84
CA ILE A 151 -3.89 -16.19 -8.84
C ILE A 151 -3.65 -15.49 -7.50
N ILE A 152 -2.39 -15.49 -7.02
CA ILE A 152 -2.01 -14.79 -5.79
C ILE A 152 -2.26 -13.28 -5.93
N LEU A 153 -1.91 -12.71 -7.08
CA LEU A 153 -2.15 -11.28 -7.36
C LEU A 153 -3.65 -10.94 -7.30
N PHE A 154 -4.48 -11.62 -8.09
CA PHE A 154 -5.92 -11.33 -8.16
C PHE A 154 -6.63 -11.67 -6.85
N GLY A 155 -6.27 -12.78 -6.19
CA GLY A 155 -6.78 -13.14 -4.88
C GLY A 155 -6.40 -12.11 -3.80
N GLY A 156 -5.16 -11.64 -3.83
CA GLY A 156 -4.68 -10.58 -2.94
C GLY A 156 -5.41 -9.26 -3.16
N ILE A 157 -5.59 -8.84 -4.42
CA ILE A 157 -6.37 -7.63 -4.76
C ILE A 157 -7.81 -7.78 -4.27
N ALA A 158 -8.45 -8.92 -4.50
CA ALA A 158 -9.82 -9.16 -4.04
C ALA A 158 -9.93 -9.10 -2.50
N ALA A 159 -8.97 -9.67 -1.78
CA ALA A 159 -8.91 -9.61 -0.32
C ALA A 159 -8.74 -8.17 0.19
N ILE A 160 -7.90 -7.37 -0.48
CA ILE A 160 -7.70 -5.96 -0.14
C ILE A 160 -8.99 -5.15 -0.37
N ILE A 161 -9.70 -5.39 -1.47
CA ILE A 161 -10.98 -4.72 -1.77
C ILE A 161 -12.04 -5.09 -0.72
N TYR A 162 -12.12 -6.37 -0.34
CA TYR A 162 -13.04 -6.83 0.69
C TYR A 162 -12.76 -6.22 2.06
N SER A 163 -11.48 -6.05 2.41
CA SER A 163 -11.09 -5.38 3.66
C SER A 163 -11.38 -3.89 3.69
N SER A 164 -11.68 -3.27 2.53
CA SER A 164 -11.88 -1.83 2.38
C SER A 164 -13.36 -1.43 2.18
N SER A 165 -14.27 -2.40 2.02
CA SER A 165 -15.73 -2.18 1.92
C SER A 165 -16.39 -2.40 3.27
#